data_AF-A0A2P7ARC5-F1
#
_entry.id   AF-A0A2P7ARC5-F1
#
_cell.length_a   1.000
_cell.length_b   1.000
_cell.length_c   1.000
_cell.angle_alpha   90.00
_cell.angle_beta   90.00
_cell.angle_gamma   90.00
#
_symmetry.space_group_name_H-M   'P 1'
#
loop_
_entity.id
_entity.type
_entity.pdbx_description
1 polymer ?
#
loop_
_entity_poly.entity_id
_entity_poly.type
_entity_poly.pdbx_seq_one_letter_code
_entity_poly.pdbx_strand_id
1 'polypeptide(L)'
;MPNREEKIASYKTLLDLHHRNIEASQRRLFELRTVLRASDGDEIAFNKLIIEDEMWEVHKLAVLIKRLEQSQRNDAALFRRMVRLGGSFWLNRKFSN
;
A
#
# COMPACT_ATOMS: atom_id res chain seq x y z
N MET A 1 19.10 11.79 10.60
CA MET A 1 17.74 12.35 10.77
C MET A 1 17.49 13.23 9.56
N PRO A 2 16.41 13.03 8.78
CA PRO A 2 16.18 13.82 7.57
C PRO A 2 15.98 15.29 7.90
N ASN A 3 16.57 16.15 7.08
CA ASN A 3 16.53 17.61 7.21
C ASN A 3 15.08 18.13 7.05
N ARG A 4 14.77 19.29 7.65
CA ARG A 4 13.47 19.95 7.55
C ARG A 4 13.04 20.15 6.09
N GLU A 5 13.97 20.45 5.20
CA GLU A 5 13.73 20.62 3.77
C GLU A 5 13.32 19.32 3.08
N GLU A 6 13.96 18.20 3.43
CA GLU A 6 13.60 16.86 2.92
C GLU A 6 12.21 16.44 3.36
N LYS A 7 11.82 16.79 4.59
CA LYS A 7 10.46 16.54 5.10
C LYS A 7 9.42 17.39 4.34
N ILE A 8 9.70 18.66 4.08
CA ILE A 8 8.80 19.54 3.33
C ILE A 8 8.63 19.04 1.89
N ALA A 9 9.72 18.63 1.24
CA ALA A 9 9.67 18.06 -0.11
C ALA A 9 8.83 16.77 -0.13
N SER A 10 9.05 15.88 0.85
CA SER A 10 8.27 14.65 1.00
C SER A 10 6.77 14.91 1.17
N TYR A 11 6.39 15.85 2.05
CA TYR A 11 4.98 16.21 2.23
C TYR A 11 4.35 16.83 0.99
N LYS A 12 5.08 17.67 0.25
CA LYS A 12 4.60 18.22 -1.03
C LYS A 12 4.34 17.11 -2.04
N THR A 13 5.27 16.17 -2.19
CA THR A 13 5.07 15.04 -3.11
C THR A 13 3.87 14.17 -2.75
N LEU A 14 3.61 13.98 -1.45
CA LEU A 14 2.44 13.27 -0.95
C LEU A 14 1.14 14.02 -1.26
N LEU A 15 1.12 15.34 -1.03
CA LEU A 15 -0.05 16.18 -1.36
C LEU A 15 -0.34 16.16 -2.87
N ASP A 16 0.68 16.27 -3.71
CA ASP A 16 0.53 16.22 -5.17
C ASP A 16 0.06 14.86 -5.66
N LEU A 17 0.46 13.77 -5.00
CA LEU A 17 -0.04 12.43 -5.29
C LEU A 17 -1.52 12.31 -4.90
N HIS A 18 -1.89 12.78 -3.71
CA HIS A 18 -3.27 12.77 -3.26
C HIS A 18 -4.18 13.61 -4.16
N HIS A 19 -3.73 14.78 -4.60
CA HIS A 19 -4.49 15.64 -5.50
C HIS A 19 -4.77 14.95 -6.85
N ARG A 20 -3.74 14.32 -7.44
CA ARG A 20 -3.88 13.54 -8.68
C ARG A 20 -4.84 12.36 -8.54
N ASN A 21 -4.81 11.67 -7.40
CA ASN A 21 -5.74 10.57 -7.15
C ASN A 21 -7.19 11.06 -7.05
N ILE A 22 -7.42 12.19 -6.38
CA ILE A 22 -8.75 12.81 -6.28
C ILE A 22 -9.28 13.19 -7.68
N GLU A 23 -8.45 13.84 -8.50
CA GLU A 23 -8.83 14.19 -9.88
C GLU A 23 -9.16 12.95 -10.72
N ALA A 24 -8.39 11.88 -10.59
CA ALA A 24 -8.64 10.62 -11.30
C ALA A 24 -9.97 9.99 -10.87
N SER A 25 -10.26 9.95 -9.57
CA SER A 25 -11.54 9.45 -9.05
C SER A 25 -12.72 10.31 -9.52
N GLN A 26 -12.57 11.63 -9.52
CA GLN A 26 -13.61 12.54 -10.01
C GLN A 26 -13.89 12.36 -11.51
N ARG A 27 -12.85 12.16 -12.33
CA ARG A 27 -13.01 11.86 -13.76
C ARG A 27 -13.72 10.54 -13.98
N ARG A 28 -13.35 9.47 -13.26
CA ARG A 28 -14.06 8.18 -13.32
C ARG A 28 -15.53 8.30 -12.94
N LEU A 29 -15.84 9.02 -11.86
CA LEU A 29 -17.22 9.28 -11.45
C LEU A 29 -18.00 10.02 -12.54
N PHE A 30 -17.37 10.98 -13.21
CA PHE A 30 -17.99 11.69 -14.33
C PHE A 30 -18.21 10.79 -15.55
N GLU A 31 -17.21 9.99 -15.95
CA GLU A 31 -17.33 9.02 -17.05
C GLU A 31 -18.44 8.02 -16.78
N LEU A 32 -18.47 7.41 -15.59
CA LEU A 32 -19.53 6.48 -15.21
C LEU A 32 -20.91 7.16 -15.24
N ARG A 33 -21.01 8.42 -14.77
CA ARG A 33 -22.28 9.17 -14.75
C ARG A 33 -22.76 9.60 -16.14
N THR A 34 -21.83 9.81 -17.08
CA THR A 34 -22.17 10.18 -18.47
C THR A 34 -22.60 8.98 -19.30
N VAL A 35 -22.05 7.79 -19.04
CA VAL A 35 -22.47 6.53 -19.67
C VAL A 35 -23.92 6.15 -19.28
N LEU A 36 -24.36 6.51 -18.07
CA LEU A 36 -25.66 6.13 -17.50
C LEU A 36 -26.75 7.22 -17.58
N ARG A 37 -26.65 8.16 -18.53
CA ARG A 37 -27.76 9.10 -18.83
C ARG A 37 -28.91 8.38 -19.58
N ALA A 38 -29.63 7.48 -18.91
CA ALA A 38 -30.94 7.00 -19.37
C ALA A 38 -31.74 6.30 -18.24
N SER A 39 -32.68 7.00 -17.59
CA SER A 39 -33.74 6.45 -16.69
C SER A 39 -33.37 6.21 -15.21
N ASP A 40 -34.28 6.55 -14.30
CA ASP A 40 -34.18 6.42 -12.83
C ASP A 40 -33.93 4.97 -12.34
N GLY A 41 -34.06 3.95 -13.20
CA GLY A 41 -33.66 2.57 -12.90
C GLY A 41 -32.13 2.34 -12.95
N ASP A 42 -31.39 3.22 -13.61
CA ASP A 42 -29.95 3.10 -13.85
C ASP A 42 -29.09 3.58 -12.68
N GLU A 43 -29.64 4.36 -11.73
CA GLU A 43 -28.88 4.82 -10.55
C GLU A 43 -28.51 3.66 -9.61
N ILE A 44 -29.35 2.63 -9.50
CA ILE A 44 -29.04 1.44 -8.70
C ILE A 44 -27.96 0.60 -9.39
N ALA A 45 -28.02 0.47 -10.71
CA ALA A 45 -27.00 -0.23 -11.50
C ALA A 45 -25.65 0.50 -11.46
N PHE A 46 -25.67 1.83 -11.55
CA PHE A 46 -24.52 2.71 -11.37
C PHE A 46 -23.88 2.55 -9.98
N ASN A 47 -24.69 2.62 -8.92
CA ASN A 47 -24.19 2.47 -7.56
C ASN A 47 -23.61 1.07 -7.32
N LYS A 48 -24.20 0.02 -7.91
CA LYS A 48 -23.62 -1.34 -7.88
C LYS A 48 -22.26 -1.41 -8.58
N LEU A 49 -22.12 -0.80 -9.77
CA LEU A 49 -20.85 -0.73 -10.49
C LEU A 49 -19.76 0.00 -9.71
N ILE A 50 -20.10 1.12 -9.06
CA ILE A 50 -19.16 1.83 -8.19
C ILE A 50 -18.74 0.97 -7.00
N ILE A 51 -19.70 0.31 -6.35
CA ILE A 51 -19.41 -0.58 -5.21
C ILE A 51 -18.51 -1.73 -5.65
N GLU A 52 -18.74 -2.33 -6.81
CA GLU A 52 -17.90 -3.40 -7.35
C GLU A 52 -16.46 -2.93 -7.66
N ASP A 53 -16.29 -1.76 -8.26
CA ASP A 53 -14.96 -1.19 -8.54
C ASP A 53 -14.20 -0.85 -7.24
N GLU A 54 -14.87 -0.24 -6.26
CA GLU A 54 -14.29 0.04 -4.95
C GLU A 54 -13.94 -1.24 -4.19
N MET A 55 -14.80 -2.27 -4.24
CA MET A 55 -14.49 -3.59 -3.66
C MET A 55 -13.27 -4.23 -4.32
N TRP A 56 -13.07 -4.01 -5.62
CA TRP A 56 -11.90 -4.51 -6.34
C TRP A 56 -10.60 -3.80 -5.92
N GLU A 57 -10.64 -2.48 -5.76
CA GLU A 57 -9.49 -1.72 -5.22
C GLU A 57 -9.17 -2.11 -3.77
N VAL A 58 -10.19 -2.28 -2.92
CA VAL A 58 -10.03 -2.80 -1.55
C VAL A 58 -9.39 -4.19 -1.57
N HIS A 59 -9.80 -5.06 -2.49
CA HIS A 59 -9.19 -6.39 -2.64
C HIS A 59 -7.70 -6.30 -3.02
N LYS A 60 -7.33 -5.44 -3.98
CA LYS A 60 -5.91 -5.22 -4.34
C LYS A 60 -5.10 -4.74 -3.15
N LEU A 61 -5.63 -3.78 -2.38
CA LEU A 61 -4.99 -3.30 -1.16
C LEU A 61 -4.81 -4.41 -0.12
N ALA A 62 -5.81 -5.26 0.09
CA ALA A 62 -5.71 -6.40 0.99
C ALA A 62 -4.63 -7.41 0.56
N VAL A 63 -4.48 -7.64 -0.75
CA VAL A 63 -3.40 -8.49 -1.31
C VAL A 63 -2.04 -7.85 -1.07
N LEU A 64 -1.90 -6.54 -1.25
CA LEU A 64 -0.66 -5.81 -0.98
C LEU A 64 -0.28 -5.86 0.50
N ILE A 65 -1.25 -5.67 1.41
CA ILE A 65 -1.04 -5.79 2.87
C ILE A 65 -0.54 -7.19 3.22
N LYS A 66 -1.19 -8.26 2.71
CA LYS A 66 -0.74 -9.64 2.96
C LYS A 66 0.69 -9.88 2.47
N ARG A 67 1.06 -9.32 1.30
CA ARG A 67 2.44 -9.42 0.78
C ARG A 67 3.44 -8.69 1.68
N LEU A 68 3.09 -7.51 2.18
CA LEU A 68 3.93 -6.74 3.11
C LEU A 68 4.11 -7.47 4.45
N GLU A 69 3.03 -8.00 5.02
CA GLU A 69 3.08 -8.82 6.24
C GLU A 69 3.96 -10.06 6.05
N GLN A 70 3.86 -10.73 4.90
CA GLN A 70 4.69 -11.88 4.58
C GLN A 70 6.16 -11.48 4.43
N SER A 71 6.46 -10.34 3.80
CA SER A 71 7.82 -9.80 3.71
C SER A 71 8.40 -9.53 5.09
N GLN A 72 7.65 -8.86 5.98
CA GLN A 72 8.09 -8.59 7.35
C GLN A 72 8.39 -9.88 8.14
N ARG A 73 7.55 -10.92 7.97
CA ARG A 73 7.79 -12.23 8.59
C ARG A 73 9.06 -12.89 8.06
N ASN A 74 9.32 -12.79 6.76
CA ASN A 74 10.53 -13.31 6.12
C ASN A 74 11.78 -12.58 6.63
N ASP A 75 11.73 -11.25 6.74
CA ASP A 75 12.82 -10.43 7.26
C ASP A 75 13.10 -10.75 8.73
N ALA A 76 12.06 -10.94 9.55
CA ALA A 76 12.20 -11.36 10.94
C ALA A 76 12.81 -12.78 11.07
N ALA A 77 12.49 -13.69 10.14
CA ALA A 77 13.09 -15.03 10.09
C ALA A 77 14.57 -14.98 9.70
N LEU A 78 14.94 -14.16 8.72
CA LEU A 78 16.33 -13.93 8.33
C LEU A 78 17.15 -13.30 9.47
N PHE A 79 16.59 -12.31 10.17
CA PHE A 79 17.25 -11.67 11.32
C PHE A 79 17.51 -12.68 12.45
N ARG A 80 16.52 -13.52 12.80
CA ARG A 80 16.71 -14.62 13.77
C ARG A 80 17.79 -15.61 13.33
N ARG A 81 17.86 -15.92 12.04
CA ARG A 81 18.88 -16.81 11.48
C ARG A 81 20.28 -16.19 11.54
N MET A 82 20.43 -14.92 11.20
CA MET A 82 21.69 -14.18 11.36
C MET A 82 22.14 -14.11 12.81
N VAL A 83 21.25 -13.79 13.75
CA VAL A 83 21.58 -13.75 15.19
C VAL A 83 22.05 -15.13 15.68
N ARG A 84 21.42 -16.22 15.25
CA ARG A 84 21.83 -17.58 15.61
C ARG A 84 23.21 -17.94 15.06
N LEU A 85 23.49 -17.58 13.80
CA LEU A 85 24.79 -17.84 13.17
C LEU A 85 25.91 -16.94 13.72
N GLY A 86 25.61 -15.67 14.01
CA GLY A 86 26.55 -14.72 14.63
C GLY A 86 26.85 -15.04 16.10
N GLY A 87 25.87 -15.51 16.88
CA GLY A 87 26.08 -15.98 18.25
C GLY A 87 26.94 -17.24 18.33
N SER A 88 26.88 -18.11 17.31
CA SER A 88 27.75 -19.28 17.19
C SER A 88 29.22 -18.90 16.93
N PHE A 89 29.45 -17.78 16.24
CA PHE A 89 30.80 -17.28 15.94
C PHE A 89 31.48 -16.63 17.17
N TRP A 90 30.69 -16.01 18.05
CA TRP A 90 31.20 -15.40 19.29
C TRP A 90 31.52 -16.43 20.39
N LEU A 91 30.75 -17.52 20.47
CA LEU A 91 31.01 -18.59 21.44
C LEU A 91 32.30 -19.37 21.11
N ASN A 92 32.62 -19.60 19.82
CA ASN A 92 33.87 -20.27 19.44
C ASN A 92 35.12 -19.42 19.68
N ARG A 93 35.01 -18.09 19.78
CA ARG A 93 36.15 -17.20 20.02
C ARG A 93 36.56 -17.10 21.49
N LYS A 94 35.71 -17.52 22.43
CA LYS A 94 36.04 -17.58 23.87
C LYS A 94 36.68 -18.89 24.33
N PHE A 95 36.72 -19.92 23.49
CA PHE A 95 37.36 -21.22 23.79
C PHE A 95 38.71 -21.43 23.10
N SER A 96 39.29 -20.37 22.51
CA SER A 96 40.64 -20.38 21.96
C SER A 96 41.49 -19.30 22.63
N ASN A 97 41.82 -19.53 23.90
CA ASN A 97 43.08 -19.17 24.56
C ASN A 97 43.06 -19.71 26.00
#